data_AF-F0FZ39-F1
#
_entry.id   AF-F0FZ39-F1
#
_cell.length_a   1.000
_cell.length_b   1.000
_cell.length_c   1.000
_cell.angle_alpha   90.00
_cell.angle_beta   90.00
_cell.angle_gamma   90.00
#
_symmetry.space_group_name_H-M   'P 1'
#
loop_
_entity.id
_entity.type
_entity.pdbx_description
1 polymer ?
#
loop_
_entity_poly.entity_id
_entity_poly.type
_entity_poly.pdbx_seq_one_letter_code
_entity_poly.pdbx_strand_id
1 'polypeptide(L)'
;AVPAGADALAAGLVTVTTSRGATVSIVPGVIATGDLPDVMRGEETQIFGALAGDPLLDADRSGVLIGLPGTHAKWAWVKDGLIERFQTYMTGELFAALRDHTILGRTMRTPVSPDRAAFVRGVSVARGAQRTGLLATIFSTRTLGLTDRLAADAQGDYLSGLLIGHELNALAAMLGERGASLANQPLLLIGDDGLCARYVDALQVFGCTHARVVAHATERGLWRIASRAGLVRAEDGTPVHADQ
;
A
#
# COMPACT_ATOMS: atom_id res chain seq x y z
N ALA A 1 -7.84 -7.34 16.07
CA ALA A 1 -8.17 -8.06 14.82
C ALA A 1 -9.10 -7.18 13.99
N VAL A 2 -9.21 -7.39 12.67
CA VAL A 2 -10.25 -6.73 11.86
C VAL A 2 -11.65 -7.29 12.20
N PRO A 3 -12.73 -6.49 12.09
CA PRO A 3 -12.74 -5.05 11.81
C PRO A 3 -12.06 -4.24 12.93
N ALA A 4 -11.24 -3.24 12.56
CA ALA A 4 -10.48 -2.44 13.52
C ALA A 4 -10.64 -0.94 13.25
N GLY A 5 -10.96 -0.16 14.29
CA GLY A 5 -11.08 1.30 14.24
C GLY A 5 -10.05 2.02 15.12
N ALA A 6 -10.03 3.35 15.06
CA ALA A 6 -9.12 4.17 15.87
C ALA A 6 -9.33 3.96 17.39
N ASP A 7 -10.56 3.75 17.84
CA ASP A 7 -10.87 3.48 19.24
C ASP A 7 -10.26 2.15 19.72
N ALA A 8 -10.25 1.12 18.85
CA ALA A 8 -9.62 -0.17 19.16
C ALA A 8 -8.09 -0.06 19.25
N LEU A 9 -7.47 0.76 18.39
CA LEU A 9 -6.03 1.05 18.48
C LEU A 9 -5.68 1.84 19.73
N ALA A 10 -6.47 2.87 20.07
CA ALA A 10 -6.28 3.68 21.26
C ALA A 10 -6.41 2.82 22.54
N ALA A 11 -7.45 1.98 22.63
CA ALA A 11 -7.63 1.05 23.74
C ALA A 11 -6.52 -0.02 23.83
N GLY A 12 -5.91 -0.36 22.68
CA GLY A 12 -4.84 -1.36 22.58
C GLY A 12 -3.42 -0.81 22.74
N LEU A 13 -3.25 0.47 23.09
CA LEU A 13 -1.93 1.06 23.28
C LEU A 13 -1.12 0.32 24.35
N VAL A 14 0.12 -0.01 24.01
CA VAL A 14 1.07 -0.59 24.96
C VAL A 14 1.96 0.51 25.49
N THR A 15 1.96 0.70 26.82
CA THR A 15 2.80 1.71 27.47
C THR A 15 4.05 1.07 28.05
N VAL A 16 5.20 1.66 27.75
CA VAL A 16 6.51 1.27 28.28
C VAL A 16 7.17 2.45 28.97
N THR A 17 7.87 2.18 30.08
CA THR A 17 8.72 3.18 30.74
C THR A 17 10.16 2.93 30.33
N THR A 18 10.79 3.92 29.72
CA THR A 18 12.20 3.84 29.31
C THR A 18 13.13 3.85 30.54
N SER A 19 14.38 3.42 30.37
CA SER A 19 15.41 3.50 31.43
C SER A 19 15.69 4.93 31.93
N ARG A 20 15.27 5.94 31.16
CA ARG A 20 15.37 7.36 31.51
C ARG A 20 14.09 7.91 32.19
N GLY A 21 13.10 7.06 32.47
CA GLY A 21 11.85 7.45 33.12
C GLY A 21 10.80 8.07 32.19
N ALA A 22 11.07 8.17 30.88
CA ALA A 22 10.07 8.64 29.91
C ALA A 22 9.05 7.54 29.62
N THR A 23 7.77 7.91 29.65
CA THR A 23 6.65 7.06 29.24
C THR A 23 6.48 7.13 27.73
N VAL A 24 6.46 5.98 27.07
CA VAL A 24 6.24 5.85 25.62
C VAL A 24 5.05 4.94 25.38
N SER A 25 4.09 5.40 24.58
CA SER A 25 2.96 4.59 24.13
C SER A 25 3.20 4.11 22.70
N ILE A 26 2.98 2.82 22.47
CA ILE A 26 3.21 2.14 21.20
C ILE A 26 1.87 1.70 20.63
N VAL A 27 1.58 2.14 19.41
CA VAL A 27 0.39 1.72 18.65
C VAL A 27 0.50 0.23 18.30
N PRO A 28 -0.52 -0.59 18.60
CA PRO A 28 -0.52 -1.99 18.20
C PRO A 28 -0.74 -2.12 16.68
N GLY A 29 -0.28 -3.22 16.10
CA GLY A 29 -0.62 -3.57 14.72
C GLY A 29 -2.04 -4.15 14.60
N VAL A 30 -2.47 -4.41 13.37
CA VAL A 30 -3.76 -5.04 13.06
C VAL A 30 -3.53 -6.43 12.47
N ILE A 31 -4.37 -7.39 12.85
CA ILE A 31 -4.36 -8.78 12.37
C ILE A 31 -5.69 -9.12 11.70
N ALA A 32 -5.63 -9.74 10.52
CA ALA A 32 -6.74 -10.44 9.90
C ALA A 32 -6.57 -11.94 10.13
N THR A 33 -7.59 -12.57 10.70
CA THR A 33 -7.59 -14.00 11.04
C THR A 33 -8.36 -14.79 9.99
N GLY A 34 -7.87 -15.97 9.62
CA GLY A 34 -8.52 -16.85 8.64
C GLY A 34 -7.52 -17.89 8.12
N ASP A 35 -7.88 -18.60 7.06
CA ASP A 35 -7.01 -19.61 6.43
C ASP A 35 -5.73 -19.00 5.86
N LEU A 36 -5.80 -17.75 5.41
CA LEU A 36 -4.67 -16.91 5.04
C LEU A 36 -4.61 -15.72 6.01
N PRO A 37 -3.94 -15.87 7.17
CA PRO A 37 -3.80 -14.78 8.12
C PRO A 37 -2.93 -13.67 7.54
N ASP A 38 -3.22 -12.44 7.92
CA ASP A 38 -2.49 -11.25 7.46
C ASP A 38 -2.24 -10.28 8.62
N VAL A 39 -1.16 -9.51 8.55
CA VAL A 39 -0.74 -8.56 9.57
C VAL A 39 -0.24 -7.26 8.97
N MET A 40 -0.47 -6.17 9.68
CA MET A 40 0.19 -4.89 9.43
C MET A 40 0.64 -4.26 10.75
N ARG A 41 1.70 -3.45 10.70
CA ARG A 41 2.22 -2.72 11.86
C ARG A 41 2.93 -1.45 11.39
N GLY A 42 2.27 -0.32 11.60
CA GLY A 42 2.62 1.01 11.13
C GLY A 42 1.62 1.52 10.09
N GLU A 43 1.20 0.66 9.15
CA GLU A 43 0.24 1.01 8.10
C GLU A 43 -1.15 1.37 8.66
N GLU A 44 -1.56 0.77 9.78
CA GLU A 44 -2.83 1.11 10.43
C GLU A 44 -2.86 2.58 10.85
N THR A 45 -1.75 3.09 11.39
CA THR A 45 -1.62 4.49 11.81
C THR A 45 -1.80 5.42 10.60
N GLN A 46 -1.17 5.09 9.47
CA GLN A 46 -1.29 5.85 8.22
C GLN A 46 -2.73 5.85 7.70
N ILE A 47 -3.42 4.70 7.71
CA ILE A 47 -4.82 4.60 7.29
C ILE A 47 -5.69 5.57 8.09
N PHE A 48 -5.59 5.57 9.42
CA PHE A 48 -6.42 6.45 10.25
C PHE A 48 -6.09 7.95 10.09
N GLY A 49 -4.84 8.27 9.75
CA GLY A 49 -4.45 9.64 9.41
C GLY A 49 -4.91 10.09 8.02
N ALA A 50 -5.09 9.17 7.07
CA ALA A 50 -5.72 9.47 5.79
C ALA A 50 -7.21 9.77 5.96
N LEU A 51 -7.91 8.98 6.78
CA LEU A 51 -9.34 9.20 7.08
C LEU A 51 -9.61 10.52 7.80
N ALA A 52 -8.65 11.05 8.57
CA ALA A 52 -8.83 12.34 9.25
C ALA A 52 -8.77 13.54 8.29
N GLY A 53 -8.12 13.37 7.14
CA GLY A 53 -7.87 14.47 6.21
C GLY A 53 -8.95 14.68 5.16
N ASP A 54 -9.94 13.78 5.05
CA ASP A 54 -10.98 13.86 4.03
C ASP A 54 -12.35 13.39 4.57
N PRO A 55 -13.15 14.32 5.13
CA PRO A 55 -14.46 14.03 5.71
C PRO A 55 -15.46 13.43 4.71
N LEU A 56 -15.21 13.55 3.40
CA LEU A 56 -16.08 12.98 2.37
C LEU A 56 -15.94 11.46 2.28
N LEU A 57 -14.86 10.89 2.81
CA LEU A 57 -14.66 9.43 2.88
C LEU A 57 -15.52 8.77 3.96
N ASP A 58 -15.89 9.52 5.00
CA ASP A 58 -16.82 9.05 6.04
C ASP A 58 -18.29 9.06 5.55
N ALA A 59 -18.58 9.76 4.45
CA ALA A 59 -19.95 9.94 3.93
C ALA A 59 -20.37 8.91 2.85
N ASP A 60 -19.42 8.23 2.20
CA ASP A 60 -19.73 7.24 1.15
C ASP A 60 -19.89 5.82 1.75
N ARG A 61 -21.12 5.33 1.73
CA ARG A 61 -21.51 4.00 2.27
C ARG A 61 -20.83 2.82 1.56
N SER A 62 -20.17 3.06 0.41
CA SER A 62 -19.49 2.02 -0.36
C SER A 62 -18.12 1.63 0.21
N GLY A 63 -17.48 2.51 1.01
CA GLY A 63 -16.13 2.32 1.53
C GLY A 63 -15.03 2.79 0.58
N VAL A 64 -13.80 2.88 1.08
CA VAL A 64 -12.61 3.36 0.35
C VAL A 64 -11.55 2.27 0.30
N LEU A 65 -10.88 2.15 -0.85
CA LEU A 65 -9.72 1.31 -1.03
C LEU A 65 -8.44 2.13 -0.79
N ILE A 66 -7.61 1.71 0.15
CA ILE A 66 -6.35 2.39 0.48
C ILE A 66 -5.19 1.46 0.16
N GLY A 67 -4.37 1.85 -0.80
CA GLY A 67 -3.10 1.21 -1.11
C GLY A 67 -1.95 1.86 -0.34
N LEU A 68 -1.10 1.04 0.27
CA LEU A 68 0.13 1.48 0.94
C LEU A 68 1.32 0.77 0.30
N PRO A 69 1.86 1.32 -0.81
CA PRO A 69 3.02 0.74 -1.48
C PRO A 69 4.26 0.67 -0.58
N GLY A 70 5.05 -0.39 -0.72
CA GLY A 70 6.32 -0.53 -0.02
C GLY A 70 6.97 -1.89 -0.25
N THR A 71 7.91 -2.28 0.62
CA THR A 71 8.49 -3.63 0.67
C THR A 71 7.40 -4.69 0.69
N HIS A 72 6.38 -4.45 1.52
CA HIS A 72 5.15 -5.23 1.59
C HIS A 72 3.97 -4.30 1.33
N ALA A 73 3.53 -4.20 0.08
CA ALA A 73 2.38 -3.39 -0.26
C ALA A 73 1.13 -3.90 0.49
N LYS A 74 0.36 -2.99 1.06
CA LYS A 74 -0.92 -3.29 1.70
C LYS A 74 -2.06 -2.70 0.90
N TRP A 75 -3.14 -3.44 0.75
CA TRP A 75 -4.41 -2.93 0.25
C TRP A 75 -5.48 -3.13 1.31
N ALA A 76 -5.94 -2.03 1.92
CA ALA A 76 -6.95 -2.04 2.96
C ALA A 76 -8.30 -1.56 2.40
N TRP A 77 -9.37 -2.28 2.74
CA TRP A 77 -10.72 -1.80 2.55
C TRP A 77 -11.21 -1.17 3.84
N VAL A 78 -11.56 0.10 3.77
CA VAL A 78 -12.00 0.86 4.93
C VAL A 78 -13.44 1.29 4.73
N LYS A 79 -14.29 1.06 5.73
CA LYS A 79 -15.70 1.42 5.69
C LYS A 79 -16.15 1.83 7.09
N ASP A 80 -16.96 2.88 7.18
CA ASP A 80 -17.51 3.38 8.45
C ASP A 80 -16.40 3.65 9.49
N GLY A 81 -15.24 4.15 9.03
CA GLY A 81 -14.06 4.40 9.88
C GLY A 81 -13.33 3.14 10.36
N LEU A 82 -13.67 1.95 9.85
CA LEU A 82 -13.08 0.67 10.23
C LEU A 82 -12.27 0.05 9.09
N ILE A 83 -11.09 -0.46 9.42
CA ILE A 83 -10.35 -1.40 8.56
C ILE A 83 -11.11 -2.73 8.61
N GLU A 84 -11.90 -2.99 7.58
CA GLU A 84 -12.73 -4.20 7.47
C GLU A 84 -11.90 -5.43 7.07
N ARG A 85 -10.96 -5.21 6.15
CA ARG A 85 -10.07 -6.24 5.60
C ARG A 85 -8.86 -5.58 4.99
N PHE A 86 -7.79 -6.34 4.88
CA PHE A 86 -6.64 -5.93 4.10
C PHE A 86 -5.95 -7.15 3.49
N GLN A 87 -5.10 -6.89 2.52
CA GLN A 87 -4.25 -7.91 1.93
C GLN A 87 -2.85 -7.36 1.70
N THR A 88 -1.86 -8.19 2.02
CA THR A 88 -0.45 -7.94 1.80
C THR A 88 0.04 -8.57 0.50
N TYR A 89 0.83 -7.80 -0.24
CA TYR A 89 1.59 -8.25 -1.40
C TYR A 89 3.08 -7.95 -1.15
N MET A 90 3.93 -8.97 -1.24
CA MET A 90 5.38 -8.83 -1.02
C MET A 90 6.11 -8.26 -2.25
N THR A 91 5.47 -7.34 -2.98
CA THR A 91 5.89 -6.85 -4.30
C THR A 91 7.26 -6.20 -4.27
N GLY A 92 7.52 -5.31 -3.31
CA GLY A 92 8.81 -4.64 -3.16
C GLY A 92 9.93 -5.57 -2.70
N GLU A 93 9.64 -6.48 -1.76
CA GLU A 93 10.62 -7.50 -1.33
C GLU A 93 10.98 -8.46 -2.46
N LEU A 94 9.98 -8.95 -3.19
CA LEU A 94 10.20 -9.84 -4.32
C LEU A 94 10.95 -9.13 -5.44
N PHE A 95 10.68 -7.85 -5.70
CA PHE A 95 11.46 -7.05 -6.64
C PHE A 95 12.94 -7.04 -6.28
N ALA A 96 13.27 -6.72 -5.03
CA ALA A 96 14.65 -6.69 -4.55
C ALA A 96 15.30 -8.08 -4.67
N ALA A 97 14.62 -9.14 -4.23
CA ALA A 97 15.14 -10.50 -4.31
C ALA A 97 15.39 -10.94 -5.76
N LEU A 98 14.45 -10.68 -6.68
CA LEU A 98 14.59 -11.02 -8.10
C LEU A 98 15.72 -10.24 -8.78
N ARG A 99 15.83 -8.95 -8.48
CA ARG A 99 16.88 -8.07 -9.03
C ARG A 99 18.27 -8.42 -8.49
N ASP A 100 18.39 -8.69 -7.19
CA ASP A 100 19.71 -8.74 -6.56
C ASP A 100 20.23 -10.19 -6.39
N HIS A 101 19.34 -11.19 -6.41
CA HIS A 101 19.68 -12.57 -6.04
C HIS A 101 19.25 -13.64 -7.05
N THR A 102 18.78 -13.25 -8.24
CA THR A 102 18.42 -14.24 -9.28
C THR A 102 19.05 -13.94 -10.63
N ILE A 103 18.83 -14.86 -11.58
CA ILE A 103 19.29 -14.73 -12.96
C ILE A 103 18.64 -13.54 -13.71
N LEU A 104 17.51 -13.00 -13.22
CA LEU A 104 16.84 -11.85 -13.83
C LEU A 104 17.69 -10.58 -13.71
N GLY A 105 18.33 -10.38 -12.54
CA GLY A 105 19.18 -9.23 -12.26
C GLY A 105 20.49 -9.16 -13.02
N ARG A 106 20.99 -10.30 -13.51
CA ARG A 106 22.37 -10.42 -14.05
C ARG A 106 22.65 -9.57 -15.29
N THR A 107 21.61 -9.15 -16.00
CA THR A 107 21.69 -8.27 -17.18
C THR A 107 21.18 -6.85 -16.91
N MET A 108 20.69 -6.59 -15.70
CA MET A 108 20.19 -5.26 -15.32
C MET A 108 21.36 -4.33 -15.00
N ARG A 109 21.15 -3.05 -15.28
CA ARG A 109 22.04 -1.98 -14.86
C ARG A 109 21.22 -0.93 -14.12
N THR A 110 21.87 -0.23 -13.20
CA THR A 110 21.24 0.90 -12.51
C THR A 110 21.01 2.02 -13.52
N PRO A 111 19.76 2.43 -13.78
CA PRO A 111 19.49 3.49 -14.74
C PRO A 111 19.89 4.87 -14.19
N VAL A 112 20.21 5.80 -15.09
CA VAL A 112 20.43 7.22 -14.76
C VAL A 112 19.11 7.91 -14.38
N SER A 113 18.00 7.47 -14.97
CA SER A 113 16.66 7.97 -14.70
C SER A 113 15.62 6.86 -14.91
N PRO A 114 14.46 6.89 -14.23
CA PRO A 114 13.40 5.90 -14.44
C PRO A 114 12.93 5.83 -15.90
N ASP A 115 12.79 4.62 -16.44
CA ASP A 115 12.15 4.35 -17.73
C ASP A 115 10.66 4.04 -17.53
N ARG A 116 9.85 5.10 -17.59
CA ARG A 116 8.39 5.01 -17.46
C ARG A 116 7.76 4.12 -18.54
N ALA A 117 8.30 4.11 -19.76
CA ALA A 117 7.75 3.31 -20.86
C ALA A 117 7.98 1.82 -20.63
N ALA A 118 9.17 1.44 -20.17
CA ALA A 118 9.47 0.07 -19.77
C ALA A 118 8.60 -0.38 -18.59
N PHE A 119 8.40 0.48 -17.60
CA PHE A 119 7.48 0.24 -16.49
C PHE A 119 6.06 -0.05 -16.98
N VAL A 120 5.45 0.85 -17.73
CA VAL A 120 4.07 0.71 -18.27
C VAL A 120 3.94 -0.52 -19.16
N ARG A 121 4.98 -0.86 -19.93
CA ARG A 121 5.05 -2.10 -20.71
C ARG A 121 4.97 -3.33 -19.81
N GLY A 122 5.71 -3.34 -18.70
CA GLY A 122 5.65 -4.41 -17.69
C GLY A 122 4.24 -4.58 -17.12
N VAL A 123 3.61 -3.48 -16.71
CA VAL A 123 2.23 -3.47 -16.19
C VAL A 123 1.25 -4.04 -17.22
N SER A 124 1.37 -3.60 -18.48
CA SER A 124 0.50 -4.03 -19.57
C SER A 124 0.64 -5.52 -19.90
N VAL A 125 1.87 -6.05 -19.86
CA VAL A 125 2.12 -7.49 -20.02
C VAL A 125 1.47 -8.27 -18.89
N ALA A 126 1.65 -7.86 -17.63
CA ALA A 126 1.00 -8.51 -16.50
C ALA A 126 -0.53 -8.47 -16.63
N ARG A 127 -1.12 -7.31 -16.91
CA ARG A 127 -2.58 -7.14 -17.11
C ARG A 127 -3.15 -8.11 -18.15
N GLY A 128 -2.44 -8.31 -19.27
CA GLY A 128 -2.87 -9.25 -20.33
C GLY A 128 -2.58 -10.73 -20.07
N ALA A 129 -1.76 -11.06 -19.07
CA ALA A 129 -1.21 -12.40 -18.87
C ALA A 129 -1.74 -13.12 -17.60
N GLN A 130 -2.97 -12.81 -17.18
CA GLN A 130 -3.61 -13.37 -15.97
C GLN A 130 -3.56 -14.90 -15.91
N ARG A 131 -3.81 -15.58 -17.06
CA ARG A 131 -3.75 -17.05 -17.14
C ARG A 131 -2.34 -17.63 -17.15
N THR A 132 -1.36 -16.85 -17.63
CA THR A 132 0.05 -17.27 -17.70
C THR A 132 0.72 -17.13 -16.35
N GLY A 133 0.33 -16.12 -15.57
CA GLY A 133 0.75 -15.93 -14.19
C GLY A 133 2.16 -15.36 -14.03
N LEU A 134 2.50 -15.07 -12.78
CA LEU A 134 3.74 -14.39 -12.41
C LEU A 134 4.99 -15.17 -12.80
N LEU A 135 5.08 -16.44 -12.42
CA LEU A 135 6.28 -17.26 -12.58
C LEU A 135 6.73 -17.40 -14.05
N ALA A 136 5.79 -17.44 -14.98
CA ALA A 136 6.09 -17.49 -16.40
C ALA A 136 6.47 -16.11 -16.97
N THR A 137 5.76 -15.05 -16.55
CA THR A 137 5.94 -13.71 -17.11
C THR A 137 7.21 -13.01 -16.60
N ILE A 138 7.66 -13.22 -15.36
CA ILE A 138 8.88 -12.56 -14.84
C ILE A 138 10.14 -12.92 -15.64
N PHE A 139 10.20 -14.13 -16.21
CA PHE A 139 11.32 -14.58 -17.03
C PHE A 139 11.46 -13.75 -18.33
N SER A 140 10.37 -13.12 -18.79
CA SER A 140 10.42 -12.21 -19.93
C SER A 140 11.35 -11.02 -19.71
N THR A 141 11.56 -10.58 -18.46
CA THR A 141 12.54 -9.55 -18.12
C THR A 141 13.93 -9.89 -18.66
N ARG A 142 14.35 -11.15 -18.49
CA ARG A 142 15.64 -11.65 -18.98
C ARG A 142 15.62 -11.91 -20.48
N THR A 143 14.59 -12.60 -20.98
CA THR A 143 14.58 -13.00 -22.40
C THR A 143 14.42 -11.81 -23.34
N LEU A 144 13.73 -10.75 -22.93
CA LEU A 144 13.70 -9.49 -23.68
C LEU A 144 15.07 -8.80 -23.74
N GLY A 145 15.87 -8.89 -22.67
CA GLY A 145 17.25 -8.43 -22.67
C GLY A 145 18.15 -9.27 -23.59
N LEU A 146 18.02 -10.60 -23.54
CA LEU A 146 18.80 -11.52 -24.40
C LEU A 146 18.43 -11.44 -25.89
N THR A 147 17.28 -10.87 -26.21
CA THR A 147 16.79 -10.71 -27.59
C THR A 147 16.87 -9.26 -28.07
N ASP A 148 17.62 -8.39 -27.37
CA ASP A 148 17.80 -6.97 -27.68
C ASP A 148 16.49 -6.18 -27.82
N ARG A 149 15.43 -6.64 -27.14
CA ARG A 149 14.09 -6.02 -27.13
C ARG A 149 13.83 -5.18 -25.87
N LEU A 150 14.79 -5.10 -24.96
CA LEU A 150 14.75 -4.31 -23.74
C LEU A 150 16.17 -3.99 -23.27
N ALA A 151 16.50 -2.70 -23.20
CA ALA A 151 17.82 -2.25 -22.75
C ALA A 151 18.10 -2.65 -21.29
N ALA A 152 19.37 -2.87 -20.96
CA ALA A 152 19.81 -3.27 -19.61
C ALA A 152 19.32 -2.32 -18.51
N ASP A 153 19.35 -1.01 -18.77
CA ASP A 153 18.95 0.03 -17.82
C ASP A 153 17.42 0.07 -17.62
N ALA A 154 16.65 -0.42 -18.61
CA ALA A 154 15.19 -0.45 -18.59
C ALA A 154 14.60 -1.73 -17.97
N GLN A 155 15.41 -2.78 -17.80
CA GLN A 155 14.95 -4.08 -17.28
C GLN A 155 14.41 -4.00 -15.85
N GLY A 156 15.01 -3.16 -15.00
CA GLY A 156 14.53 -2.95 -13.63
C GLY A 156 13.13 -2.34 -13.60
N ASP A 157 12.89 -1.30 -14.40
CA ASP A 157 11.57 -0.67 -14.49
C ASP A 157 10.51 -1.62 -15.07
N TYR A 158 10.88 -2.40 -16.10
CA TYR A 158 10.00 -3.43 -16.65
C TYR A 158 9.62 -4.50 -15.62
N LEU A 159 10.58 -5.01 -14.85
CA LEU A 159 10.31 -5.98 -13.78
C LEU A 159 9.41 -5.38 -12.71
N SER A 160 9.69 -4.15 -12.27
CA SER A 160 8.84 -3.43 -11.31
C SER A 160 7.38 -3.33 -11.81
N GLY A 161 7.20 -2.97 -13.08
CA GLY A 161 5.87 -2.90 -13.71
C GLY A 161 5.16 -4.25 -13.78
N LEU A 162 5.88 -5.33 -14.09
CA LEU A 162 5.32 -6.69 -14.08
C LEU A 162 4.79 -7.09 -12.69
N LEU A 163 5.58 -6.85 -11.65
CA LEU A 163 5.22 -7.25 -10.29
C LEU A 163 3.99 -6.47 -9.78
N ILE A 164 4.00 -5.14 -9.93
CA ILE A 164 2.86 -4.29 -9.57
C ILE A 164 1.64 -4.65 -10.42
N GLY A 165 1.80 -4.95 -11.70
CA GLY A 165 0.69 -5.37 -12.56
C GLY A 165 0.05 -6.69 -12.14
N HIS A 166 0.83 -7.67 -11.65
CA HIS A 166 0.28 -8.91 -11.10
C HIS A 166 -0.44 -8.72 -9.77
N GLU A 167 0.10 -7.85 -8.90
CA GLU A 167 -0.60 -7.39 -7.70
C GLU A 167 -1.96 -6.76 -8.04
N LEU A 168 -2.00 -5.82 -9.00
CA LEU A 168 -3.25 -5.18 -9.40
C LEU A 168 -4.23 -6.12 -10.09
N ASN A 169 -3.76 -7.15 -10.81
CA ASN A 169 -4.63 -8.20 -11.34
C ASN A 169 -5.35 -8.98 -10.22
N ALA A 170 -4.61 -9.39 -9.19
CA ALA A 170 -5.17 -10.11 -8.05
C ALA A 170 -6.17 -9.23 -7.30
N LEU A 171 -5.83 -7.97 -7.06
CA LEU A 171 -6.72 -6.99 -6.46
C LEU A 171 -7.99 -6.75 -7.29
N ALA A 172 -7.86 -6.60 -8.61
CA ALA A 172 -8.99 -6.41 -9.52
C ALA A 172 -9.93 -7.63 -9.52
N ALA A 173 -9.37 -8.85 -9.48
CA ALA A 173 -10.17 -10.08 -9.39
C ALA A 173 -10.97 -10.13 -8.08
N MET A 174 -10.33 -9.84 -6.94
CA MET A 174 -11.02 -9.80 -5.64
C MET A 174 -12.12 -8.74 -5.56
N LEU A 175 -11.95 -7.60 -6.21
CA LEU A 175 -12.99 -6.58 -6.32
C LEU A 175 -14.13 -7.06 -7.24
N GLY A 176 -13.79 -7.71 -8.36
CA GLY A 176 -14.75 -8.25 -9.32
C GLY A 176 -15.69 -9.29 -8.72
N GLU A 177 -15.19 -10.17 -7.85
CA GLU A 177 -16.00 -11.14 -7.09
C GLU A 177 -17.09 -10.48 -6.22
N ARG A 178 -16.90 -9.19 -5.91
CA ARG A 178 -17.82 -8.39 -5.08
C ARG A 178 -18.65 -7.40 -5.90
N GLY A 179 -18.62 -7.52 -7.23
CA GLY A 179 -19.30 -6.59 -8.13
C GLY A 179 -18.69 -5.20 -8.17
N ALA A 180 -17.45 -5.04 -7.70
CA ALA A 180 -16.70 -3.79 -7.72
C ALA A 180 -15.59 -3.82 -8.79
N SER A 181 -15.08 -2.64 -9.16
CA SER A 181 -13.96 -2.50 -10.10
C SER A 181 -13.05 -1.37 -9.64
N LEU A 182 -11.74 -1.52 -9.83
CA LEU A 182 -10.76 -0.46 -9.56
C LEU A 182 -11.13 0.89 -10.21
N ALA A 183 -11.78 0.86 -11.38
CA ALA A 183 -12.20 2.05 -12.09
C ALA A 183 -13.30 2.86 -11.36
N ASN A 184 -14.07 2.23 -10.46
CA ASN A 184 -15.24 2.83 -9.84
C ASN A 184 -15.12 2.95 -8.31
N GLN A 185 -13.95 2.64 -7.73
CA GLN A 185 -13.73 2.70 -6.30
C GLN A 185 -12.95 3.96 -5.91
N PRO A 186 -13.38 4.71 -4.87
CA PRO A 186 -12.52 5.70 -4.25
C PRO A 186 -11.20 5.03 -3.85
N LEU A 187 -10.07 5.56 -4.36
CA LEU A 187 -8.76 4.97 -4.17
C LEU A 187 -7.76 5.99 -3.66
N LEU A 188 -7.16 5.69 -2.51
CA LEU A 188 -6.08 6.46 -1.92
C LEU A 188 -4.77 5.68 -1.95
N LEU A 189 -3.67 6.38 -2.13
CA LEU A 189 -2.31 5.84 -2.00
C LEU A 189 -1.56 6.57 -0.89
N ILE A 190 -0.86 5.83 -0.06
CA ILE A 190 -0.04 6.37 1.02
C ILE A 190 1.35 5.73 0.95
N GLY A 191 2.40 6.54 0.84
CA GLY A 191 3.76 6.02 0.76
C GLY A 191 4.75 7.05 0.24
N ASP A 192 5.91 6.55 -0.19
CA ASP A 192 6.93 7.33 -0.89
C ASP A 192 6.39 7.90 -2.21
N ASP A 193 6.67 9.16 -2.50
CA ASP A 193 6.13 9.86 -3.68
C ASP A 193 6.50 9.17 -4.99
N GLY A 194 7.74 8.69 -5.13
CA GLY A 194 8.22 8.01 -6.33
C GLY A 194 7.54 6.65 -6.53
N LEU A 195 7.34 5.90 -5.45
CA LEU A 195 6.63 4.63 -5.49
C LEU A 195 5.12 4.82 -5.71
N CYS A 196 4.50 5.80 -5.06
CA CYS A 196 3.11 6.16 -5.31
C CYS A 196 2.89 6.58 -6.77
N ALA A 197 3.81 7.34 -7.38
CA ALA A 197 3.74 7.70 -8.79
C ALA A 197 3.73 6.46 -9.71
N ARG A 198 4.53 5.42 -9.41
CA ARG A 198 4.48 4.14 -10.14
C ARG A 198 3.13 3.44 -10.00
N TYR A 199 2.56 3.43 -8.80
CA TYR A 199 1.24 2.86 -8.57
C TYR A 199 0.14 3.63 -9.31
N VAL A 200 0.22 4.97 -9.36
CA VAL A 200 -0.69 5.80 -10.17
C VAL A 200 -0.59 5.42 -11.65
N ASP A 201 0.63 5.34 -12.20
CA ASP A 201 0.85 4.92 -13.59
C ASP A 201 0.28 3.53 -13.86
N ALA A 202 0.48 2.59 -12.94
CA ALA A 202 -0.05 1.24 -13.07
C ALA A 202 -1.58 1.22 -12.99
N LEU A 203 -2.19 1.95 -12.06
CA LEU A 203 -3.64 2.07 -11.92
C LEU A 203 -4.30 2.68 -13.15
N GLN A 204 -3.66 3.63 -13.83
CA GLN A 204 -4.13 4.17 -15.12
C GLN A 204 -4.20 3.08 -16.18
N VAL A 205 -3.21 2.19 -16.25
CA VAL A 205 -3.26 1.01 -17.14
C VAL A 205 -4.43 0.09 -16.79
N PHE A 206 -4.86 0.04 -15.53
CA PHE A 206 -6.05 -0.71 -15.09
C PHE A 206 -7.38 0.09 -15.19
N GLY A 207 -7.35 1.30 -15.74
CA GLY A 207 -8.53 2.15 -15.92
C GLY A 207 -8.96 2.95 -14.69
N CYS A 208 -8.16 2.94 -13.62
CA CYS A 208 -8.35 3.78 -12.44
C CYS A 208 -7.58 5.09 -12.61
N THR A 209 -8.30 6.18 -12.87
CA THR A 209 -7.72 7.50 -13.18
C THR A 209 -7.89 8.53 -12.06
N HIS A 210 -8.55 8.16 -10.96
CA HIS A 210 -8.91 9.03 -9.84
C HIS A 210 -8.14 8.73 -8.55
N ALA A 211 -7.12 7.87 -8.62
CA ALA A 211 -6.26 7.56 -7.48
C ALA A 211 -5.58 8.82 -6.93
N ARG A 212 -5.69 9.05 -5.62
CA ARG A 212 -5.14 10.23 -4.93
C ARG A 212 -4.03 9.82 -3.96
N VAL A 213 -2.90 10.52 -4.00
CA VAL A 213 -1.83 10.34 -3.02
C VAL A 213 -2.12 11.19 -1.78
N VAL A 214 -1.97 10.61 -0.59
CA VAL A 214 -2.23 11.26 0.69
C VAL A 214 -0.92 11.52 1.41
N ALA A 215 -0.53 12.78 1.48
CA ALA A 215 0.66 13.22 2.22
C ALA A 215 0.39 13.28 3.74
N HIS A 216 1.44 13.18 4.55
CA HIS A 216 1.43 13.35 6.03
C HIS A 216 0.42 12.46 6.78
N ALA A 217 0.13 11.28 6.23
CA ALA A 217 -0.83 10.35 6.83
C ALA A 217 -0.32 9.80 8.18
N THR A 218 0.99 9.60 8.34
CA THR A 218 1.59 9.07 9.56
C THR A 218 1.39 10.03 10.74
N GLU A 219 1.73 11.30 10.57
CA GLU A 219 1.69 12.31 11.63
C GLU A 219 0.24 12.57 12.07
N ARG A 220 -0.68 12.69 11.10
CA ARG A 220 -2.11 12.81 11.39
C ARG A 220 -2.66 11.58 12.10
N GLY A 221 -2.21 10.39 11.72
CA GLY A 221 -2.60 9.14 12.34
C GLY A 221 -2.17 9.06 13.80
N LEU A 222 -0.90 9.36 14.07
CA LEU A 222 -0.35 9.41 15.43
C LEU A 222 -1.11 10.42 16.29
N TRP A 223 -1.36 11.63 15.77
CA TRP A 223 -2.15 12.64 16.48
C TRP A 223 -3.57 12.14 16.77
N ARG A 224 -4.26 11.58 15.77
CA ARG A 224 -5.63 11.08 15.93
C ARG A 224 -5.72 10.01 17.01
N ILE A 225 -4.82 9.03 16.99
CA ILE A 225 -4.79 7.93 17.97
C ILE A 225 -4.45 8.46 19.37
N ALA A 226 -3.47 9.36 19.48
CA ALA A 226 -3.10 9.96 20.76
C ALA A 226 -4.23 10.81 21.37
N SER A 227 -4.92 11.61 20.55
CA SER A 227 -6.09 12.39 20.95
C SER A 227 -7.24 11.48 21.40
N ARG A 228 -7.53 10.40 20.65
CA ARG A 228 -8.54 9.38 21.03
C ARG A 228 -8.20 8.67 22.34
N ALA A 229 -6.92 8.43 22.61
CA ALA A 229 -6.44 7.84 23.85
C ALA A 229 -6.36 8.83 25.03
N GLY A 230 -6.69 10.11 24.84
CA GLY A 230 -6.59 11.14 25.88
C GLY A 230 -5.14 11.51 26.24
N LEU A 231 -4.19 11.21 25.38
CA LEU A 231 -2.77 11.53 25.56
C LEU A 231 -2.42 12.97 25.15
N VAL A 232 -3.23 13.57 24.27
CA VAL A 232 -3.09 14.98 23.86
C VAL A 232 -3.95 15.85 24.76
N ARG A 233 -3.34 16.87 25.36
CA ARG A 233 -4.03 17.86 26.21
C ARG A 233 -3.87 19.27 25.66
N ALA A 234 -4.91 20.07 25.77
CA ALA A 234 -4.85 21.50 25.51
C ALA A 234 -4.03 22.21 26.62
N GLU A 235 -3.71 23.49 26.42
CA GLU A 235 -2.93 24.29 27.38
C GLU A 235 -3.60 24.39 28.76
N ASP A 236 -4.93 24.28 28.81
CA ASP A 236 -5.73 24.26 30.03
C ASP A 236 -5.82 22.88 30.70
N GLY A 237 -5.15 21.86 30.13
CA GLY A 237 -5.11 20.50 30.63
C GLY A 237 -6.30 19.61 30.22
N THR A 238 -7.26 20.13 29.45
CA THR A 238 -8.39 19.34 28.93
C THR A 238 -7.96 18.40 27.80
N PRO A 239 -8.57 17.20 27.65
CA PRO A 239 -8.26 16.30 26.53
C PRO A 239 -8.65 16.93 25.19
N VAL A 240 -7.75 16.86 24.20
CA VAL A 240 -8.07 17.25 22.83
C VAL A 240 -8.74 16.06 22.15
N HIS A 241 -9.98 16.24 21.71
CA HIS A 241 -10.70 15.22 20.94
C HIS A 241 -10.43 15.39 19.45
N ALA A 242 -10.13 14.29 18.76
CA ALA A 242 -9.73 14.31 17.35
C ALA A 242 -10.82 14.77 16.36
N ASP A 243 -12.06 14.94 16.84
CA ASP A 243 -13.23 15.33 16.03
C ASP A 243 -13.63 16.81 16.25
N GLN A 244 -12.78 17.60 16.94
CA GLN A 244 -12.93 19.06 17.10
C GLN A 244 -12.01 19.82 16.16
#